data_AF-A0A7W8QI63-F1
#
_entry.id   AF-A0A7W8QI63-F1
#
_cell.length_a   1.000
_cell.length_b   1.000
_cell.length_c   1.000
_cell.angle_alpha   90.00
_cell.angle_beta   90.00
_cell.angle_gamma   90.00
#
_symmetry.space_group_name_H-M   'P 1'
#
loop_
_entity.id
_entity.type
_entity.pdbx_description
1 polymer ?
#
loop_
_entity_poly.entity_id
_entity_poly.type
_entity_poly.pdbx_seq_one_letter_code
_entity_poly.pdbx_strand_id
1 'polypeptide(L)'
;MDPLFTVQEVAPEPDGAEAALVRRLREARRLIGGAATVGPRRVVHRVGAQSWHGVRTAVAACRSSTDPLLLRPADGPVTCKRCIERERRTAAGRAPGQEAIPFPEVPVPRPG
;
A
#
# COMPACT_ATOMS: atom_id res chain seq x y z
N MET A 1 19.44 14.79 -48.84
CA MET A 1 19.17 15.54 -47.60
C MET A 1 17.76 15.19 -47.18
N ASP A 2 17.63 14.16 -46.35
CA ASP A 2 16.34 13.71 -45.80
C ASP A 2 16.12 14.39 -44.45
N PRO A 3 14.96 15.04 -44.21
CA PRO A 3 14.67 15.57 -42.90
C PRO A 3 14.31 14.39 -41.98
N LEU A 4 15.11 14.23 -40.92
CA LEU A 4 14.82 13.37 -39.79
C LEU A 4 13.50 13.82 -39.16
N PHE A 5 12.41 13.13 -39.50
CA PHE A 5 11.13 13.29 -38.83
C PHE A 5 11.25 12.62 -37.46
N THR A 6 11.71 13.38 -36.47
CA THR A 6 11.66 12.95 -35.07
C THR A 6 10.20 12.93 -34.65
N VAL A 7 9.60 11.75 -34.60
CA VAL A 7 8.30 11.54 -33.95
C VAL A 7 8.50 11.84 -32.46
N GLN A 8 8.07 13.02 -32.01
CA GLN A 8 7.91 13.29 -30.58
C GLN A 8 6.72 12.46 -30.11
N GLU A 9 6.99 11.41 -29.34
CA GLU A 9 5.99 10.76 -28.50
C GLU A 9 5.50 11.80 -27.47
N VAL A 10 4.45 12.52 -27.83
CA VAL A 10 3.72 13.35 -26.87
C VAL A 10 2.93 12.39 -26.01
N ALA A 11 3.44 12.11 -24.80
CA ALA A 11 2.67 11.39 -23.80
C ALA A 11 1.31 12.09 -23.65
N PRO A 12 0.19 11.36 -23.76
CA PRO A 12 -1.13 11.99 -23.66
C PRO A 12 -1.21 12.72 -22.32
N GLU A 13 -1.54 14.01 -22.36
CA GLU A 13 -1.84 14.77 -21.16
C GLU A 13 -2.96 14.06 -20.42
N PRO A 14 -2.79 13.73 -19.12
CA PRO A 14 -3.77 12.94 -18.39
C PRO A 14 -5.10 13.69 -18.41
N ASP A 15 -6.17 12.98 -18.77
CA ASP A 15 -7.50 13.56 -18.68
C ASP A 15 -7.78 14.01 -17.23
N GLY A 16 -8.75 14.90 -17.03
CA GLY A 16 -9.05 15.42 -15.70
C GLY A 16 -9.42 14.34 -14.68
N ALA A 17 -9.92 13.19 -15.12
CA ALA A 17 -10.27 12.06 -14.26
C ALA A 17 -9.03 11.24 -13.87
N GLU A 18 -8.10 11.01 -14.79
CA GLU A 18 -6.81 10.37 -14.53
C GLU A 18 -6.00 11.18 -13.52
N ALA A 19 -5.88 12.50 -13.73
CA ALA A 19 -5.22 13.38 -12.78
C ALA A 19 -5.86 13.33 -11.38
N ALA A 20 -7.19 13.27 -11.31
CA ALA A 20 -7.93 13.14 -10.05
C ALA A 20 -7.69 11.77 -9.37
N LEU A 21 -7.65 10.68 -10.13
CA LEU A 21 -7.35 9.34 -9.64
C LEU A 21 -5.93 9.27 -9.08
N VAL A 22 -4.94 9.77 -9.84
CA VAL A 22 -3.54 9.83 -9.41
C VAL A 22 -3.40 10.62 -8.11
N ARG A 23 -4.08 11.77 -8.01
CA ARG A 23 -4.09 12.58 -6.77
C ARG A 23 -4.65 11.79 -5.59
N ARG A 24 -5.81 11.12 -5.76
CA ARG A 24 -6.40 10.29 -4.70
C ARG A 24 -5.50 9.14 -4.28
N LEU A 25 -4.81 8.50 -5.22
CA LEU A 25 -3.89 7.41 -4.90
C LEU A 25 -2.67 7.90 -4.12
N ARG A 26 -2.13 9.09 -4.45
CA ARG A 26 -1.07 9.71 -3.64
C ARG A 26 -1.55 10.00 -2.22
N GLU A 27 -2.76 10.54 -2.08
CA GLU A 27 -3.35 10.80 -0.77
C GLU A 27 -3.56 9.51 0.02
N ALA A 28 -4.14 8.48 -0.59
CA ALA A 28 -4.30 7.17 0.03
C ALA A 28 -2.95 6.60 0.49
N ARG A 29 -1.89 6.71 -0.33
CA ARG A 29 -0.54 6.25 0.05
C ARG A 29 0.01 6.92 1.31
N ARG A 30 -0.37 8.18 1.59
CA ARG A 30 0.03 8.88 2.83
C ARG A 30 -0.63 8.29 4.08
N LEU A 31 -1.72 7.54 3.93
CA LEU A 31 -2.40 6.88 5.04
C LEU A 31 -1.65 5.65 5.55
N ILE A 32 -0.68 5.10 4.80
CA ILE A 32 0.06 3.90 5.18
C ILE A 32 0.72 4.11 6.55
N GLY A 33 0.46 3.19 7.49
CA GLY A 33 0.97 3.26 8.87
C GLY A 33 0.09 4.08 9.81
N GLY A 34 -0.90 4.81 9.29
CA GLY A 34 -1.86 5.58 10.08
C GLY A 34 -3.15 4.83 10.39
N ALA A 35 -4.19 5.62 10.63
CA ALA A 35 -5.55 5.17 10.90
C ALA A 35 -6.53 5.80 9.89
N ALA A 36 -7.51 5.01 9.46
CA ALA A 36 -8.49 5.44 8.47
C ALA A 36 -9.84 4.75 8.68
N THR A 37 -10.94 5.42 8.31
CA THR A 37 -12.25 4.79 8.15
C THR A 37 -12.41 4.22 6.74
N VAL A 38 -13.36 3.30 6.59
CA VAL A 38 -13.76 2.73 5.29
C VAL A 38 -15.16 3.22 4.95
N GLY A 39 -15.27 4.05 3.91
CA GLY A 39 -16.54 4.65 3.49
C GLY A 39 -17.16 5.54 4.59
N PRO A 40 -18.50 5.63 4.68
CA PRO A 40 -19.18 6.51 5.65
C PRO A 40 -19.22 5.95 7.09
N ARG A 41 -18.56 4.81 7.35
CA ARG A 41 -18.60 4.16 8.67
C ARG A 41 -17.68 4.87 9.66
N ARG A 42 -18.05 4.86 10.95
CA ARG A 42 -17.24 5.41 12.06
C ARG A 42 -16.20 4.43 12.63
N VAL A 43 -16.04 3.25 12.02
CA VAL A 43 -15.05 2.26 12.47
C VAL A 43 -13.68 2.66 11.94
N VAL A 44 -12.73 2.84 12.85
CA VAL A 44 -11.35 3.23 12.54
C VAL A 44 -10.49 1.98 12.42
N HIS A 45 -9.85 1.83 11.27
CA HIS A 45 -8.96 0.74 10.93
C HIS A 45 -7.52 1.20 10.96
N ARG A 46 -6.62 0.30 11.33
CA ARG A 46 -5.20 0.50 11.03
C ARG A 46 -4.98 0.36 9.52
N VAL A 47 -4.07 1.16 8.98
CA VAL A 47 -3.75 1.14 7.56
C VAL A 47 -2.39 0.48 7.33
N GLY A 48 -2.39 -0.55 6.49
CA GLY A 48 -1.20 -1.19 5.95
C GLY A 48 -0.93 -0.78 4.51
N ALA A 49 0.04 -1.43 3.89
CA ALA A 49 0.36 -1.26 2.48
C ALA A 49 -0.02 -2.51 1.67
N GLN A 50 -0.48 -2.31 0.43
CA GLN A 50 -0.60 -3.38 -0.57
C GLN A 50 -0.23 -2.85 -1.96
N SER A 51 -0.03 -3.76 -2.92
CA SER A 51 0.00 -3.40 -4.34
C SER A 51 -1.41 -3.42 -4.92
N TRP A 52 -1.80 -2.39 -5.65
CA TRP A 52 -3.05 -2.27 -6.38
C TRP A 52 -2.73 -1.82 -7.81
N HIS A 53 -2.97 -2.69 -8.79
CA HIS A 53 -2.55 -2.49 -10.19
C HIS A 53 -1.07 -2.07 -10.35
N GLY A 54 -0.17 -2.71 -9.59
CA GLY A 54 1.27 -2.39 -9.61
C GLY A 54 1.68 -1.17 -8.76
N VAL A 55 0.72 -0.41 -8.22
CA VAL A 55 0.99 0.77 -7.40
C VAL A 55 0.89 0.42 -5.91
N ARG A 56 1.96 0.70 -5.15
CA ARG A 56 1.93 0.60 -3.69
C ARG A 56 0.98 1.65 -3.10
N THR A 57 -0.06 1.19 -2.43
CA THR A 57 -1.13 2.03 -1.88
C THR A 57 -1.57 1.56 -0.48
N ALA A 58 -2.45 2.32 0.15
CA ALA A 58 -3.02 2.01 1.46
C ALA A 58 -4.11 0.94 1.38
N VAL A 59 -4.18 0.12 2.43
CA VAL A 59 -5.27 -0.84 2.64
C VAL A 59 -5.59 -0.93 4.13
N ALA A 60 -6.85 -1.20 4.49
CA ALA A 60 -7.16 -1.58 5.86
C ALA A 60 -6.37 -2.84 6.25
N ALA A 61 -5.64 -2.84 7.36
CA ALA A 61 -4.80 -3.95 7.79
C ALA A 61 -5.60 -5.26 8.04
N CYS A 62 -6.90 -5.13 8.34
CA CYS A 62 -7.81 -6.27 8.45
C CYS A 62 -8.47 -6.70 7.12
N ARG A 63 -8.12 -6.06 6.01
CA ARG A 63 -8.67 -6.27 4.65
C ARG A 63 -10.19 -6.14 4.57
N SER A 64 -10.80 -5.30 5.40
CA SER A 64 -12.24 -4.97 5.30
C SER A 64 -12.58 -4.17 4.04
N SER A 65 -11.60 -3.47 3.49
CA SER A 65 -11.61 -2.92 2.14
C SER A 65 -10.24 -3.12 1.53
N THR A 66 -10.22 -3.52 0.25
CA THR A 66 -9.04 -3.55 -0.61
C THR A 66 -8.99 -2.37 -1.57
N ASP A 67 -10.05 -1.56 -1.64
CA ASP A 67 -10.08 -0.35 -2.44
C ASP A 67 -9.50 0.83 -1.63
N PRO A 68 -8.36 1.40 -2.06
CA PRO A 68 -7.74 2.55 -1.40
C PRO A 68 -8.61 3.81 -1.48
N LEU A 69 -9.49 3.94 -2.48
CA LEU A 69 -10.32 5.13 -2.70
C LEU A 69 -11.45 5.27 -1.69
N LEU A 70 -11.79 4.18 -1.00
CA LEU A 70 -12.75 4.15 0.11
C LEU A 70 -12.14 4.57 1.45
N LEU A 71 -10.82 4.66 1.56
CA LEU A 71 -10.15 5.07 2.79
C LEU A 71 -10.28 6.58 3.00
N ARG A 72 -10.56 6.96 4.24
CA ARG A 72 -10.55 8.37 4.69
C ARG A 72 -9.71 8.48 5.95
N PRO A 73 -8.82 9.49 6.05
CA PRO A 73 -8.01 9.69 7.24
C PRO A 73 -8.88 9.81 8.48
N ALA A 74 -8.38 9.28 9.60
CA ALA A 74 -9.03 9.39 10.90
C ALA A 74 -7.98 9.67 11.97
N ASP A 75 -8.20 10.71 12.77
CA ASP A 75 -7.29 11.13 13.85
C ASP A 75 -7.53 10.37 15.17
N GLY A 76 -8.47 9.43 15.19
CA GLY A 76 -8.86 8.66 16.37
C GLY A 76 -8.13 7.33 16.54
N PRO A 77 -8.23 6.70 17.74
CA PRO A 77 -7.66 5.38 17.97
C PRO A 77 -8.35 4.32 17.08
N VAL A 78 -7.63 3.24 16.79
CA VAL A 78 -8.17 2.09 16.05
C VAL A 78 -9.30 1.44 16.86
N THR A 79 -10.52 1.46 16.33
CA THR A 79 -11.71 0.86 16.95
C THR A 79 -12.11 -0.47 16.30
N CYS A 80 -11.50 -0.83 15.17
CA CYS A 80 -11.75 -2.11 14.52
C CYS A 80 -11.20 -3.29 15.34
N LYS A 81 -12.09 -4.12 15.89
CA LYS A 81 -11.75 -5.34 16.65
C LYS A 81 -10.72 -6.24 15.95
N ARG A 82 -10.88 -6.49 14.64
CA ARG A 82 -9.94 -7.31 13.86
C ARG A 82 -8.54 -6.69 13.77
N CYS A 83 -8.44 -5.36 13.70
CA CYS A 83 -7.15 -4.67 13.68
C CYS A 83 -6.46 -4.78 15.05
N ILE A 84 -7.22 -4.56 16.13
CA ILE A 84 -6.72 -4.68 17.52
C ILE A 84 -6.21 -6.10 17.80
N GLU A 85 -6.98 -7.13 17.45
CA GLU A 85 -6.58 -8.53 17.64
C GLU A 85 -5.36 -8.91 16.80
N ARG A 86 -5.27 -8.40 15.56
CA ARG A 86 -4.10 -8.61 14.71
C ARG A 86 -2.85 -7.99 15.33
N GLU A 87 -2.93 -6.76 15.84
CA GLU A 87 -1.82 -6.10 16.52
C GLU A 87 -1.36 -6.89 17.74
N ARG A 88 -2.30 -7.34 18.59
CA ARG A 88 -1.98 -8.18 19.76
C ARG A 88 -1.24 -9.45 19.37
N ARG A 89 -1.66 -10.13 18.28
CA ARG A 89 -0.95 -11.32 17.77
C ARG A 89 0.44 -11.00 17.24
N THR A 90 0.60 -9.90 16.49
CA THR A 90 1.92 -9.48 15.99
C THR A 90 2.86 -9.12 17.14
N ALA A 91 2.36 -8.47 18.20
CA ALA A 91 3.12 -8.17 19.40
C ALA A 91 3.50 -9.44 20.17
N ALA A 92 2.56 -10.39 20.32
CA ALA A 92 2.80 -11.65 21.00
C ALA A 92 3.75 -12.60 20.25
N GLY A 93 3.76 -12.56 18.92
CA GLY A 93 4.69 -13.32 18.08
C GLY A 93 6.13 -12.80 18.12
N ARG A 94 6.37 -11.61 18.68
CA ARG A 94 7.71 -11.05 18.92
C ARG A 94 8.13 -11.31 20.36
N ALA A 95 8.20 -12.57 20.76
CA ALA A 95 8.81 -12.94 22.03
C ALA A 95 10.32 -12.61 22.01
N PRO A 96 10.91 -12.15 23.13
CA PRO A 96 12.36 -12.00 23.23
C PRO A 96 13.04 -13.34 22.93
N GLY A 97 13.98 -13.38 21.97
CA GLY A 97 14.74 -14.59 21.61
C GLY A 97 14.36 -15.27 20.29
N GLN A 98 13.43 -14.72 19.51
CA GLN A 98 13.18 -15.18 18.13
C GLN A 98 14.05 -14.37 17.14
N GLU A 99 15.33 -14.74 17.02
CA GLU A 99 16.14 -14.30 15.88
C GLU A 99 15.67 -15.06 14.63
N ALA A 100 15.54 -14.33 13.51
CA ALA A 100 15.20 -14.94 12.24
C ALA A 100 16.28 -15.95 11.88
N ILE A 101 15.90 -17.22 11.63
CA ILE A 101 16.83 -18.21 11.10
C ILE A 101 17.28 -17.71 9.73
N PRO A 102 18.58 -17.44 9.51
CA PRO A 102 19.06 -17.06 8.19
C PRO A 102 18.73 -18.19 7.21
N PHE A 103 18.11 -17.85 6.07
CA PHE A 103 17.99 -18.81 4.98
C PHE A 103 19.40 -19.21 4.54
N PRO A 104 19.73 -20.51 4.45
CA PRO A 104 21.03 -20.91 3.94
C PRO A 104 21.16 -20.42 2.49
N GLU A 105 22.22 -19.67 2.21
CA GLU A 105 22.55 -19.27 0.84
C GLU A 105 22.80 -20.54 0.03
N VAL A 106 21.96 -20.79 -0.97
CA VAL A 106 22.19 -21.87 -1.94
C VAL A 106 23.31 -21.41 -2.86
N PRO A 107 24.46 -22.11 -2.94
CA PRO A 107 25.54 -21.71 -3.82
C PRO A 107 25.08 -21.79 -5.28
N VAL A 108 25.15 -20.66 -5.98
CA VAL A 108 24.89 -20.58 -7.42
C VAL A 108 26.08 -21.22 -8.15
N PRO A 109 25.89 -22.26 -8.98
CA PRO A 109 26.98 -22.85 -9.75
C PRO A 109 27.52 -21.85 -10.78
N ARG A 110 28.84 -21.70 -10.84
CA ARG A 110 29.50 -20.89 -11.88
C ARG A 110 29.52 -21.69 -13.20
N PRO A 111 29.24 -21.05 -14.36
CA PRO A 111 29.46 -21.69 -15.64
C PRO A 111 30.97 -21.87 -15.87
N GLY A 112 31.37 -23.08 -16.27
CA GLY A 112 32.72 -23.41 -16.73
C GLY A 112 32.92 -23.12 -18.21
#